data_AF-A0A914ZGI1-F1
#
_entry.id   AF-A0A914ZGI1-F1
#
_cell.length_a   1.000
_cell.length_b   1.000
_cell.length_c   1.000
_cell.angle_alpha   90.00
_cell.angle_beta   90.00
_cell.angle_gamma   90.00
#
_symmetry.space_group_name_H-M   'P 1'
#
loop_
_entity.id
_entity.type
_entity.pdbx_description
1 polymer ?
#
loop_
_entity_poly.entity_id
_entity_poly.type
_entity_poly.pdbx_seq_one_letter_code
_entity_poly.pdbx_strand_id
1 'polypeptide(L)'
;MVHMNAAREQDSSQYLLLSCSLQIDIEYFPYDKQSCSMKFGGWSYNGFLLDVRQLPSRPTDVIETRYDEKGKEYQLLEQGMDLSAFYPSLEWDLISLTSMRHEQLYPGCCGQEFYIDISFDILLRRKTLFYTVNLVIPCMLIAILTTFVFYIPGKEHKVTFSISILVTLTVFYLVLIELIPPTSLVIPLIGKYLLFTMFLVSASILLSVLTLNYYRRYGDQLQFSSIESLLHVYRPGDRWRGEVITAGTTPRHASRSHSTYDR
;
A
#
# COMPACT_ATOMS: atom_id res chain seq x y z
N MET A 1 11.31 21.14 28.02
CA MET A 1 12.43 21.97 28.51
C MET A 1 12.79 21.45 29.89
N VAL A 2 13.91 20.74 30.01
CA VAL A 2 14.37 20.16 31.29
C VAL A 2 15.56 20.98 31.76
N HIS A 3 15.48 21.53 32.96
CA HIS A 3 16.59 22.23 33.61
C HIS A 3 17.45 21.21 34.39
N MET A 4 18.71 21.06 34.02
CA MET A 4 19.71 20.36 34.83
C MET A 4 20.71 21.38 35.37
N ASN A 5 20.84 21.44 36.69
CA ASN A 5 21.85 22.24 37.36
C ASN A 5 23.15 21.42 37.46
N ALA A 6 24.29 22.09 37.23
CA ALA A 6 25.61 21.48 37.35
C ALA A 6 25.86 21.05 38.81
N ALA A 7 25.92 19.75 39.05
CA ALA A 7 26.29 19.15 40.32
C ALA A 7 27.67 18.50 40.21
N ARG A 8 28.51 18.74 41.22
CA ARG A 8 29.84 18.16 41.40
C ARG A 8 29.69 16.65 41.61
N GLU A 9 30.32 15.86 40.73
CA GLU A 9 30.44 14.39 40.75
C GLU A 9 29.28 13.68 41.45
N GLN A 10 28.11 13.77 40.84
CA GLN A 10 26.92 13.08 41.29
C GLN A 10 26.48 12.16 40.15
N ASP A 11 26.69 10.85 40.34
CA ASP A 11 26.22 9.78 39.46
C ASP A 11 24.68 9.69 39.56
N SER A 12 24.01 10.74 39.11
CA SER A 12 22.56 10.87 39.15
C SER A 12 21.98 10.33 37.86
N SER A 13 21.74 9.01 37.84
CA SER A 13 20.87 8.39 36.84
C SER A 13 19.44 8.85 37.05
N GLN A 14 19.08 10.00 36.48
CA GLN A 14 17.71 10.52 36.46
C GLN A 14 17.01 9.99 35.21
N TYR A 15 15.78 9.49 35.38
CA TYR A 15 14.93 9.12 34.24
C TYR A 15 14.30 10.36 33.64
N LEU A 16 14.39 10.49 32.32
CA LEU A 16 13.81 11.60 31.56
C LEU A 16 12.93 11.03 30.45
N LEU A 17 11.71 11.55 30.34
CA LEU A 17 10.86 11.33 29.18
C LEU A 17 11.18 12.43 28.16
N LEU A 18 11.69 12.01 27.00
CA LEU A 18 12.05 12.90 25.90
C LEU A 18 11.07 12.70 24.75
N SER A 19 10.60 13.83 24.19
CA SER A 19 9.73 13.84 23.02
C SER A 19 10.45 14.56 21.88
N CYS A 20 10.46 13.93 20.72
CA CYS A 20 11.07 14.47 19.51
C CYS A 20 9.97 14.84 18.51
N SER A 21 9.97 16.08 18.03
CA SER A 21 9.03 16.55 17.03
C SER A 21 9.71 16.56 15.66
N LEU A 22 9.29 15.65 14.79
CA LEU A 22 9.82 15.47 13.43
C LEU A 22 8.68 15.52 12.42
N GLN A 23 8.95 16.05 11.23
CA GLN A 23 8.08 15.85 10.06
C GLN A 23 8.31 14.45 9.50
N ILE A 24 7.31 13.58 9.64
CA ILE A 24 7.38 12.20 9.18
C ILE A 24 7.33 12.17 7.65
N ASP A 25 8.35 11.57 7.03
CA ASP A 25 8.33 11.28 5.60
C ASP A 25 7.61 9.96 5.36
N ILE A 26 6.49 10.02 4.65
CA ILE A 26 5.62 8.86 4.36
C ILE A 26 5.75 8.37 2.91
N GLU A 27 6.65 8.93 2.09
CA GLU A 27 6.73 8.58 0.67
C GLU A 27 6.86 7.07 0.44
N TYR A 28 7.70 6.40 1.24
CA TYR A 28 7.96 4.96 1.15
C TYR A 28 7.16 4.12 2.15
N PHE A 29 6.16 4.69 2.82
CA PHE A 29 5.35 3.95 3.78
C PHE A 29 4.75 2.66 3.16
N PRO A 30 4.80 1.49 3.85
CA PRO A 30 5.26 1.26 5.23
C PRO A 30 6.77 0.94 5.37
N TYR A 31 7.55 0.99 4.29
CA TYR A 31 9.00 0.75 4.27
C TYR A 31 9.81 2.03 4.61
N ASP A 32 9.22 2.91 5.40
CA ASP A 32 9.79 4.20 5.76
C ASP A 32 10.91 4.09 6.80
N LYS A 33 11.83 5.05 6.73
CA LYS A 33 12.86 5.30 7.74
C LYS A 33 12.64 6.70 8.29
N GLN A 34 12.71 6.84 9.60
CA GLN A 34 12.54 8.12 10.27
C GLN A 34 13.82 8.47 11.01
N SER A 35 14.30 9.70 10.86
CA SER A 35 15.46 10.21 11.58
C SER A 35 15.01 11.26 12.58
N CYS A 36 15.11 10.97 13.87
CA CYS A 36 14.85 11.92 14.93
C CYS A 36 16.18 12.45 15.48
N SER A 37 16.33 13.77 15.51
CA SER A 37 17.48 14.44 16.12
C SER A 37 17.09 15.07 17.45
N MET A 38 17.82 14.74 18.52
CA MET A 38 17.66 15.33 19.84
C MET A 38 18.92 16.10 20.21
N LYS A 39 18.79 17.41 20.47
CA LYS A 39 19.92 18.27 20.83
C LYS A 39 19.97 18.53 22.33
N PHE A 40 21.14 18.33 22.91
CA PHE A 40 21.44 18.62 24.31
C PHE A 40 22.60 19.61 24.38
N GLY A 41 22.49 20.60 25.25
CA GLY A 41 23.53 21.61 25.43
C GLY A 41 23.21 22.50 26.62
N GLY A 42 24.21 23.29 27.03
CA GLY A 42 24.00 24.33 28.01
C GLY A 42 23.11 25.44 27.45
N TRP A 43 22.06 25.81 28.18
CA TRP A 43 21.25 26.98 27.81
C TRP A 43 21.89 28.29 28.28
N SER A 44 22.29 28.34 29.57
CA SER A 44 22.76 29.57 30.21
C SER A 44 24.27 29.80 30.08
N TYR A 45 25.05 28.76 29.80
CA TYR A 45 26.51 28.80 29.78
C TYR A 45 27.01 28.63 28.35
N ASN A 46 27.91 29.53 27.94
CA ASN A 46 28.63 29.42 26.67
C ASN A 46 29.71 28.33 26.77
N GLY A 47 30.34 28.03 25.62
CA GLY A 47 31.35 26.97 25.52
C GLY A 47 32.66 27.27 26.25
N PHE A 48 32.90 28.50 26.70
CA PHE A 48 34.04 28.83 27.56
C PHE A 48 33.79 28.43 29.03
N LEU A 49 32.53 28.45 29.48
CA LEU A 49 32.15 28.11 30.85
C LEU A 49 31.73 26.65 31.01
N LEU A 50 31.15 26.04 29.97
CA LEU A 50 30.65 24.67 30.00
C LEU A 50 31.11 23.91 28.76
N ASP A 51 31.99 22.93 28.97
CA ASP A 51 32.42 21.99 27.93
C ASP A 51 31.68 20.66 28.07
N VAL A 52 30.72 20.40 27.17
CA VAL A 52 29.99 19.14 27.11
C VAL A 52 30.72 18.21 26.15
N ARG A 53 31.03 16.99 26.60
CA ARG A 53 31.72 15.96 25.82
C ARG A 53 30.93 14.67 25.73
N GLN A 54 31.13 13.95 24.62
CA GLN A 54 30.57 12.63 24.42
C GLN A 54 31.35 11.61 25.26
N LEU A 55 30.65 10.65 25.86
CA LEU A 55 31.29 9.54 26.56
C LEU A 55 31.19 8.28 25.69
N PRO A 56 32.32 7.71 25.24
CA PRO A 56 32.31 6.42 24.54
C PRO A 56 31.82 5.33 25.48
N SER A 57 30.88 4.51 25.01
CA SER A 57 30.28 3.44 25.83
C SER A 57 31.13 2.17 25.80
N ARG A 58 31.86 1.92 24.71
CA ARG A 58 32.74 0.77 24.53
C ARG A 58 34.18 1.23 24.28
N PRO A 59 35.19 0.40 24.64
CA PRO A 59 36.59 0.73 24.41
C PRO A 59 36.98 0.81 22.93
N THR A 60 36.16 0.26 22.03
CA THR A 60 36.33 0.35 20.57
C THR A 60 35.75 1.64 19.98
N ASP A 61 34.97 2.39 20.75
CA ASP A 61 34.30 3.58 20.25
C ASP A 61 35.31 4.73 20.19
N VAL A 62 35.62 5.17 18.98
CA VAL A 62 36.54 6.28 18.72
C VAL A 62 35.74 7.50 18.30
N ILE A 63 36.04 8.64 18.90
CA ILE A 63 35.49 9.93 18.50
C ILE A 63 36.26 10.37 17.25
N GLU A 64 35.58 10.43 16.11
CA GLU A 64 36.16 10.87 14.85
C GLU A 64 35.86 12.36 14.63
N THR A 65 36.85 13.11 14.19
CA THR A 65 36.64 14.51 13.80
C THR A 65 36.35 14.57 12.31
N ARG A 66 35.18 15.06 11.92
CA ARG A 66 34.75 15.20 10.53
C ARG A 66 34.41 16.66 10.22
N TYR A 67 34.44 17.00 8.93
CA TYR A 67 34.08 18.32 8.44
C TYR A 67 32.76 18.26 7.69
N ASP A 68 31.86 19.18 8.00
CA ASP A 68 30.57 19.34 7.30
C ASP A 68 30.81 19.92 5.90
N GLU A 69 29.80 19.88 5.02
CA GLU A 69 29.88 20.42 3.65
C GLU A 69 30.29 21.92 3.63
N LYS A 70 30.04 22.63 4.73
CA LYS A 70 30.41 24.03 4.95
C LYS A 70 31.83 24.23 5.50
N GLY A 71 32.62 23.16 5.61
CA GLY A 71 33.96 23.16 6.19
C GLY A 71 34.00 23.30 7.72
N LYS A 72 32.87 23.09 8.40
CA LYS A 72 32.78 23.21 9.87
C LYS A 72 33.15 21.89 10.53
N GLU A 73 34.05 21.94 11.51
CA GLU A 73 34.44 20.77 12.29
C GLU A 73 33.34 20.31 13.25
N TYR A 74 33.10 19.01 13.30
CA TYR A 74 32.27 18.34 14.29
C TYR A 74 32.86 17.00 14.70
N GLN A 75 32.60 16.59 15.93
CA GLN A 75 33.04 15.29 16.44
C GLN A 75 31.89 14.30 16.34
N LEU A 76 32.11 13.19 15.65
CA LEU A 76 31.15 12.12 15.43
C LEU A 76 31.50 10.91 16.29
N LEU A 77 30.49 10.35 16.94
CA LEU A 77 30.52 9.07 17.62
C LEU A 77 29.44 8.17 17.03
N GLU A 78 29.84 7.10 16.35
CA GLU A 78 28.94 6.16 15.65
C GLU A 78 27.95 5.50 16.62
N GLN A 79 28.39 5.14 17.83
CA GLN A 79 27.54 4.65 18.89
C GLN A 79 27.40 5.70 20.00
N GLY A 80 26.37 6.54 19.89
CA GLY A 80 26.18 7.67 20.79
C GLY A 80 25.77 7.30 22.22
N MET A 81 25.16 6.14 22.42
CA MET A 81 24.56 5.74 23.70
C MET A 81 24.79 4.25 23.95
N ASP A 82 24.88 3.88 25.22
CA ASP A 82 24.89 2.49 25.62
C ASP A 82 23.49 1.88 25.41
N LEU A 83 23.44 0.81 24.63
CA LEU A 83 22.22 0.08 24.28
C LEU A 83 22.10 -1.23 25.07
N SER A 84 22.95 -1.47 26.07
CA SER A 84 22.95 -2.69 26.89
C SER A 84 21.60 -2.98 27.55
N ALA A 85 20.90 -1.94 28.00
CA ALA A 85 19.57 -2.01 28.61
C ALA A 85 18.43 -1.54 27.67
N PHE A 86 18.65 -1.54 26.35
CA PHE A 86 17.64 -1.13 25.38
C PHE A 86 16.54 -2.19 25.24
N TYR A 87 15.29 -1.76 25.40
CA TYR A 87 14.12 -2.60 25.14
C TYR A 87 13.60 -2.36 23.71
N PRO A 88 13.62 -3.37 22.82
CA PRO A 88 13.22 -3.21 21.43
C PRO A 88 11.70 -2.98 21.30
N SER A 89 11.33 -2.12 20.37
CA SER A 89 9.92 -1.84 20.06
C SER A 89 9.29 -2.88 19.12
N LEU A 90 7.97 -3.04 19.22
CA LEU A 90 7.19 -3.92 18.34
C LEU A 90 6.87 -3.29 16.98
N GLU A 91 6.90 -1.96 16.89
CA GLU A 91 6.59 -1.23 15.66
C GLU A 91 7.86 -0.72 14.94
N TRP A 92 8.91 -0.41 15.70
CA TRP A 92 10.12 0.23 15.21
C TRP A 92 11.38 -0.57 15.55
N ASP A 93 12.27 -0.69 14.57
CA ASP A 93 13.63 -1.16 14.74
C ASP A 93 14.61 0.01 14.76
N LEU A 94 15.49 0.02 15.75
CA LEU A 94 16.61 0.96 15.82
C LEU A 94 17.68 0.53 14.82
N ILE A 95 17.94 1.34 13.79
CA ILE A 95 18.99 1.07 12.80
C ILE A 95 20.33 1.57 13.33
N SER A 96 20.39 2.83 13.74
CA SER A 96 21.61 3.49 14.20
C SER A 96 21.26 4.60 15.19
N LEU A 97 22.16 4.83 16.15
CA LEU A 97 22.08 5.91 17.11
C LEU A 97 23.44 6.57 17.17
N THR A 98 23.59 7.66 16.43
CA THR A 98 24.86 8.40 16.32
C THR A 98 24.79 9.64 17.21
N SER A 99 25.94 10.12 17.65
CA SER A 99 26.06 11.36 18.41
C SER A 99 27.04 12.29 17.69
N MET A 100 26.69 13.57 17.59
CA MET A 100 27.50 14.60 16.97
C MET A 100 27.66 15.80 17.90
N ARG A 101 28.90 16.17 18.23
CA ARG A 101 29.21 17.38 18.99
C ARG A 101 29.54 18.53 18.03
N HIS A 102 28.85 19.64 18.19
CA HIS A 102 29.01 20.84 17.40
C HIS A 102 29.40 22.03 18.29
N GLU A 103 30.30 22.87 17.78
CA GLU A 103 30.62 24.17 18.37
C GLU A 103 29.97 25.25 17.51
N GLN A 104 28.77 25.69 17.88
CA GLN A 104 27.95 26.59 17.07
C GLN A 104 27.97 28.01 17.63
N LEU A 105 28.25 28.97 16.75
CA LEU A 105 28.03 30.38 17.03
C LEU A 105 26.58 30.72 16.69
N TYR A 106 25.89 31.43 17.60
CA TYR A 106 24.51 31.90 17.42
C TYR A 106 24.47 33.43 17.28
N PRO A 107 24.78 33.97 16.08
CA PRO A 107 24.97 35.41 15.88
C PRO A 107 23.71 36.26 16.12
N GLY A 108 22.52 35.65 16.12
CA GLY A 108 21.25 36.33 16.31
C GLY A 108 20.79 36.50 17.76
N CYS A 109 21.37 35.79 18.73
CA CYS A 109 20.88 35.78 20.12
C CYS A 109 21.95 36.19 21.13
N CYS A 110 23.19 35.73 20.98
CA CYS A 110 24.22 35.82 22.03
C CYS A 110 25.57 36.37 21.54
N GLY A 111 25.60 37.14 20.45
CA GLY A 111 26.82 37.80 19.96
C GLY A 111 27.87 36.84 19.36
N GLN A 112 29.16 37.07 19.65
CA GLN A 112 30.29 36.28 19.15
C GLN A 112 30.67 35.10 20.05
N GLU A 113 29.78 34.68 20.95
CA GLU A 113 30.02 33.54 21.83
C GLU A 113 29.60 32.24 21.15
N PHE A 114 30.43 31.20 21.29
CA PHE A 114 30.10 29.87 20.81
C PHE A 114 29.46 29.03 21.92
N TYR A 115 28.54 28.17 21.53
CA TYR A 115 27.87 27.21 22.39
C TYR A 115 28.19 25.80 21.92
N ILE A 116 28.30 24.89 22.88
CA ILE A 116 28.57 23.48 22.60
C ILE A 116 27.26 22.72 22.74
N ASP A 117 26.85 22.04 21.67
CA ASP A 117 25.70 21.15 21.65
C ASP A 117 26.08 19.76 21.15
N ILE A 118 25.43 18.74 21.74
CA ILE A 118 25.52 17.35 21.32
C ILE A 118 24.16 16.95 20.76
N SER A 119 24.15 16.58 19.49
CA SER A 119 22.97 16.10 18.77
C SER A 119 23.01 14.57 18.70
N PHE A 120 21.96 13.90 19.17
CA PHE A 120 21.76 12.47 19.01
C PHE A 120 20.79 12.22 17.87
N ASP A 121 21.27 11.55 16.82
CA ASP A 121 20.48 11.20 15.67
C ASP A 121 20.12 9.73 15.74
N ILE A 122 18.82 9.49 15.99
CA ILE A 122 18.19 8.19 16.10
C ILE A 122 17.53 7.87 14.78
N LEU A 123 18.08 6.87 14.08
CA LEU A 123 17.51 6.36 12.83
C LEU A 123 16.65 5.13 13.12
N LEU A 124 15.35 5.26 12.90
CA LEU A 124 14.35 4.23 13.14
C LEU A 124 13.80 3.68 11.82
N ARG A 125 13.46 2.38 11.80
CA ARG A 125 12.80 1.69 10.69
C ARG A 125 11.46 1.11 11.15
N ARG A 126 10.42 1.24 10.34
CA ARG A 126 9.13 0.59 10.65
C ARG A 126 9.18 -0.92 10.34
N LYS A 127 8.56 -1.74 11.19
CA LYS A 127 8.28 -3.16 10.91
C LYS A 127 7.09 -3.30 9.97
N THR A 128 7.33 -3.80 8.77
CA THR A 128 6.35 -3.75 7.66
C THR A 128 5.45 -4.97 7.55
N LEU A 129 5.71 -6.04 8.33
CA LEU A 129 5.01 -7.32 8.21
C LEU A 129 3.51 -7.20 8.42
N PHE A 130 3.09 -6.45 9.45
CA PHE A 130 1.68 -6.20 9.74
C PHE A 130 0.96 -5.54 8.55
N TYR A 131 1.55 -4.47 8.00
CA TYR A 131 0.99 -3.75 6.86
C TYR A 131 1.00 -4.60 5.58
N THR A 132 2.03 -5.41 5.37
CA THR A 132 2.11 -6.29 4.18
C THR A 132 1.03 -7.36 4.21
N VAL A 133 0.85 -8.04 5.35
CA VAL A 133 -0.15 -9.12 5.47
C VAL A 133 -1.57 -8.58 5.47
N ASN A 134 -1.83 -7.45 6.14
CA ASN A 134 -3.18 -6.93 6.30
C ASN A 134 -3.63 -5.95 5.21
N LEU A 135 -2.70 -5.32 4.47
CA LEU A 135 -3.04 -4.37 3.40
C LEU A 135 -2.69 -4.91 2.01
N VAL A 136 -1.48 -5.44 1.82
CA VAL A 136 -1.01 -5.84 0.48
C VAL A 136 -1.66 -7.15 0.03
N ILE A 137 -1.66 -8.19 0.87
CA ILE A 137 -2.25 -9.50 0.52
C ILE A 137 -3.71 -9.37 0.13
N PRO A 138 -4.57 -8.68 0.90
CA PRO A 138 -5.97 -8.61 0.53
C PRO A 138 -6.24 -7.76 -0.71
N CYS A 139 -5.43 -6.73 -0.98
CA CYS A 139 -5.51 -6.00 -2.26
C CYS A 139 -5.17 -6.88 -3.46
N MET A 140 -4.15 -7.73 -3.34
CA MET A 140 -3.81 -8.70 -4.39
C MET A 140 -4.97 -9.68 -4.61
N LEU A 141 -5.60 -10.14 -3.53
CA LEU A 141 -6.80 -10.99 -3.63
C LEU A 141 -7.96 -10.28 -4.32
N ILE A 142 -8.22 -9.00 -4.00
CA ILE A 142 -9.23 -8.20 -4.71
C ILE A 142 -8.93 -8.16 -6.20
N ALA A 143 -7.69 -7.85 -6.61
CA ALA A 143 -7.31 -7.74 -8.02
C ALA A 143 -7.49 -9.07 -8.79
N ILE A 144 -7.24 -10.21 -8.12
CA ILE A 144 -7.48 -11.54 -8.69
C ILE A 144 -8.98 -11.81 -8.80
N LEU A 145 -9.74 -11.53 -7.73
CA LEU A 145 -11.18 -11.75 -7.67
C LEU A 145 -11.93 -10.89 -8.70
N THR A 146 -11.53 -9.64 -8.93
CA THR A 146 -12.13 -8.78 -9.97
C THR A 146 -11.93 -9.35 -11.38
N THR A 147 -10.78 -9.97 -11.65
CA THR A 147 -10.53 -10.65 -12.92
C THR A 147 -11.37 -11.91 -13.07
N PHE A 148 -11.52 -12.69 -11.99
CA PHE A 148 -12.30 -13.93 -11.98
C PHE A 148 -13.80 -13.72 -12.24
N VAL A 149 -14.38 -12.59 -11.80
CA VAL A 149 -15.78 -12.23 -12.06
C VAL A 149 -16.12 -12.23 -13.57
N PHE A 150 -15.18 -11.82 -14.42
CA PHE A 150 -15.38 -11.79 -15.87
C PHE A 150 -15.31 -13.16 -16.53
N TYR A 151 -14.56 -14.09 -15.93
CA TYR A 151 -14.33 -15.42 -16.51
C TYR A 151 -15.57 -16.33 -16.43
N ILE A 152 -16.50 -16.07 -15.52
CA ILE A 152 -17.68 -16.91 -15.33
C ILE A 152 -18.69 -16.67 -16.47
N PRO A 153 -19.05 -17.65 -17.31
CA PRO A 153 -20.05 -17.48 -18.37
C PRO A 153 -21.49 -17.46 -17.84
N GLY A 154 -22.37 -16.74 -18.55
CA GLY A 154 -23.74 -16.42 -18.13
C GLY A 154 -24.70 -17.60 -18.17
N LYS A 155 -24.88 -18.25 -17.02
CA LYS A 155 -26.07 -19.05 -16.70
C LYS A 155 -26.93 -18.30 -15.67
N GLU A 156 -28.18 -18.70 -15.44
CA GLU A 156 -29.16 -17.97 -14.62
C GLU A 156 -28.67 -17.59 -13.21
N HIS A 157 -27.75 -18.37 -12.64
CA HIS A 157 -27.14 -18.10 -11.32
C HIS A 157 -25.90 -17.17 -11.34
N LYS A 158 -25.37 -16.80 -12.52
CA LYS A 158 -24.17 -15.95 -12.65
C LYS A 158 -24.39 -14.58 -12.04
N VAL A 159 -25.56 -13.97 -12.28
CA VAL A 159 -25.84 -12.59 -11.87
C VAL A 159 -25.80 -12.47 -10.34
N THR A 160 -26.48 -13.38 -9.63
CA THR A 160 -26.51 -13.39 -8.16
C THR A 160 -25.13 -13.60 -7.56
N PHE A 161 -24.33 -14.52 -8.14
CA PHE A 161 -22.95 -14.78 -7.70
C PHE A 161 -22.02 -13.59 -7.98
N SER A 162 -22.20 -12.92 -9.12
CA SER A 162 -21.42 -11.73 -9.49
C SER A 162 -21.71 -10.56 -8.54
N ILE A 163 -22.97 -10.36 -8.13
CA ILE A 163 -23.36 -9.29 -7.21
C ILE A 163 -22.83 -9.56 -5.80
N SER A 164 -22.91 -10.81 -5.30
CA SER A 164 -22.42 -11.13 -3.95
C SER A 164 -20.90 -10.97 -3.81
N ILE A 165 -20.13 -11.36 -4.84
CA ILE A 165 -18.68 -11.10 -4.88
C ILE A 165 -18.41 -9.60 -4.92
N LEU A 166 -19.13 -8.84 -5.75
CA LEU A 166 -18.92 -7.39 -5.86
C LEU A 166 -19.14 -6.68 -4.52
N VAL A 167 -20.22 -7.00 -3.82
CA VAL A 167 -20.52 -6.44 -2.50
C VAL A 167 -19.41 -6.79 -1.49
N THR A 168 -18.97 -8.05 -1.47
CA THR A 168 -17.91 -8.51 -0.55
C THR A 168 -16.58 -7.78 -0.82
N LEU A 169 -16.24 -7.57 -2.09
CA LEU A 169 -15.06 -6.80 -2.50
C LEU A 169 -15.14 -5.33 -2.07
N THR A 170 -16.32 -4.70 -2.20
CA THR A 170 -16.52 -3.31 -1.77
C THR A 170 -16.40 -3.15 -0.25
N VAL A 171 -16.99 -4.06 0.53
CA VAL A 171 -16.88 -4.02 2.01
C VAL A 171 -15.43 -4.19 2.44
N PHE A 172 -14.70 -5.14 1.84
CA PHE A 172 -13.28 -5.32 2.14
C PHE A 172 -12.46 -4.07 1.80
N TYR A 173 -12.71 -3.43 0.65
CA TYR A 173 -12.05 -2.18 0.26
C TYR A 173 -12.36 -1.02 1.22
N LEU A 174 -13.61 -0.92 1.71
CA LEU A 174 -13.99 0.09 2.71
C LEU A 174 -13.25 -0.13 4.03
N VAL A 175 -13.10 -1.36 4.51
CA VAL A 175 -12.27 -1.64 5.70
C VAL A 175 -10.81 -1.24 5.47
N LEU A 176 -10.31 -1.44 4.25
CA LEU A 176 -8.94 -1.10 3.92
C LEU A 176 -8.69 0.41 3.94
N ILE A 177 -9.63 1.25 3.48
CA ILE A 177 -9.45 2.71 3.47
C ILE A 177 -9.36 3.28 4.88
N GLU A 178 -10.02 2.66 5.86
CA GLU A 178 -9.98 3.07 7.27
C GLU A 178 -8.65 2.72 7.95
N LEU A 179 -7.90 1.75 7.43
CA LEU A 179 -6.59 1.35 7.96
C LEU A 179 -5.45 2.30 7.56
N ILE A 180 -5.70 3.23 6.63
CA ILE A 180 -4.66 4.11 6.08
C ILE A 180 -4.84 5.51 6.66
N PRO A 181 -3.78 6.13 7.20
CA PRO A 181 -3.88 7.50 7.70
C PRO A 181 -4.19 8.47 6.54
N PRO A 182 -5.22 9.33 6.66
CA PRO A 182 -5.48 10.35 5.67
C PRO A 182 -4.36 11.39 5.73
N THR A 183 -3.53 11.44 4.69
CA THR A 183 -2.40 12.35 4.59
C THR A 183 -2.44 13.08 3.25
N SER A 184 -2.24 14.41 3.29
CA SER A 184 -2.39 15.30 2.12
C SER A 184 -1.07 15.88 1.60
N LEU A 185 0.05 15.64 2.28
CA LEU A 185 1.36 16.24 1.94
C LEU A 185 2.03 15.52 0.78
N VAL A 186 2.09 14.19 0.82
CA VAL A 186 2.62 13.33 -0.24
C VAL A 186 1.82 12.03 -0.30
N ILE A 187 1.63 11.48 -1.50
CA ILE A 187 0.92 10.20 -1.65
C ILE A 187 1.92 9.05 -1.39
N PRO A 188 1.73 8.25 -0.33
CA PRO A 188 2.65 7.16 0.01
C PRO A 188 2.66 6.08 -1.08
N LEU A 189 3.70 5.26 -1.13
CA LEU A 189 3.82 4.15 -2.08
C LEU A 189 2.61 3.20 -2.03
N ILE A 190 2.15 2.86 -0.81
CA ILE A 190 0.92 2.08 -0.64
C ILE A 190 -0.30 2.83 -1.19
N GLY A 191 -0.37 4.15 -1.03
CA GLY A 191 -1.44 4.99 -1.56
C GLY A 191 -1.47 4.98 -3.08
N LYS A 192 -0.32 5.07 -3.75
CA LYS A 192 -0.21 4.94 -5.21
C LYS A 192 -0.73 3.59 -5.69
N TYR A 193 -0.37 2.51 -5.00
CA TYR A 193 -0.88 1.17 -5.28
C TYR A 193 -2.40 1.07 -5.10
N LEU A 194 -2.94 1.67 -4.03
CA LEU A 194 -4.36 1.63 -3.73
C LEU A 194 -5.22 2.50 -4.64
N LEU A 195 -4.69 3.63 -5.12
CA LEU A 195 -5.37 4.41 -6.15
C LEU A 195 -5.51 3.61 -7.44
N PHE A 196 -4.47 2.85 -7.80
CA PHE A 196 -4.54 1.94 -8.93
C PHE A 196 -5.57 0.82 -8.72
N THR A 197 -5.61 0.20 -7.53
CA THR A 197 -6.63 -0.83 -7.24
C THR A 197 -8.04 -0.25 -7.19
N MET A 198 -8.23 0.96 -6.66
CA MET A 198 -9.51 1.66 -6.66
C MET A 198 -10.02 1.88 -8.09
N PHE A 199 -9.14 2.32 -9.00
CA PHE A 199 -9.47 2.45 -10.41
C PHE A 199 -9.91 1.11 -11.01
N LEU A 200 -9.15 0.03 -10.80
CA LEU A 200 -9.51 -1.31 -11.29
C LEU A 200 -10.84 -1.82 -10.74
N VAL A 201 -11.11 -1.60 -9.45
CA VAL A 201 -12.38 -1.99 -8.81
C VAL A 201 -13.55 -1.18 -9.39
N SER A 202 -13.38 0.13 -9.58
CA SER A 202 -14.40 0.98 -10.18
C SER A 202 -14.71 0.58 -11.64
N ALA A 203 -13.69 0.31 -12.44
CA ALA A 203 -13.85 -0.20 -13.80
C ALA A 203 -14.56 -1.55 -13.80
N SER A 204 -14.20 -2.44 -12.86
CA SER A 204 -14.84 -3.75 -12.73
C SER A 204 -16.33 -3.65 -12.41
N ILE A 205 -16.72 -2.74 -11.49
CA ILE A 205 -18.13 -2.46 -11.18
C ILE A 205 -18.87 -1.96 -12.43
N LEU A 206 -18.30 -0.99 -13.16
CA LEU A 206 -18.91 -0.46 -14.38
C LEU A 206 -19.12 -1.54 -15.45
N LEU A 207 -18.09 -2.33 -15.75
CA LEU A 207 -18.17 -3.45 -16.68
C LEU A 207 -19.18 -4.51 -16.23
N SER A 208 -19.28 -4.76 -14.92
CA SER A 208 -20.27 -5.69 -14.36
C SER A 208 -21.70 -5.20 -14.59
N VAL A 209 -21.97 -3.92 -14.34
CA VAL A 209 -23.27 -3.28 -14.62
C VAL A 209 -23.58 -3.31 -16.12
N LEU A 210 -22.60 -3.03 -16.98
CA LEU A 210 -22.76 -3.10 -18.43
C LEU A 210 -23.05 -4.53 -18.91
N THR A 211 -22.34 -5.53 -18.37
CA THR A 211 -22.56 -6.95 -18.70
C THR A 211 -23.95 -7.39 -18.24
N LEU A 212 -24.39 -6.94 -17.07
CA LEU A 212 -25.74 -7.20 -16.56
C LEU A 212 -26.81 -6.53 -17.43
N ASN A 213 -26.59 -5.27 -17.82
CA ASN A 213 -27.51 -4.52 -18.68
C ASN A 213 -27.60 -5.15 -20.07
N TYR A 214 -26.46 -5.54 -20.66
CA TYR A 214 -26.41 -6.25 -21.93
C TYR A 214 -27.13 -7.61 -21.84
N TYR A 215 -26.88 -8.39 -20.80
CA TYR A 215 -27.56 -9.66 -20.58
C TYR A 215 -29.08 -9.48 -20.42
N ARG A 216 -29.55 -8.47 -19.68
CA ARG A 216 -30.98 -8.19 -19.55
C ARG A 216 -31.63 -7.72 -20.86
N ARG A 217 -30.90 -6.97 -21.70
CA ARG A 217 -31.42 -6.39 -22.95
C ARG A 217 -31.34 -7.35 -24.16
N TYR A 218 -30.35 -8.25 -24.16
CA TYR A 218 -30.06 -9.18 -25.27
C TYR A 218 -30.27 -10.67 -24.90
N GLY A 219 -30.58 -10.96 -23.63
CA GLY A 219 -30.81 -12.31 -23.11
C GLY A 219 -32.00 -13.03 -23.78
N ASP A 220 -32.99 -12.29 -24.29
CA ASP A 220 -34.12 -12.86 -25.04
C ASP A 220 -33.76 -13.21 -26.51
N GLN A 221 -32.59 -12.81 -27.04
CA GLN A 221 -32.18 -13.11 -28.43
C GLN A 221 -30.98 -14.04 -28.56
N LEU A 222 -30.22 -14.29 -27.49
CA LEU A 222 -28.98 -15.11 -27.57
C LEU A 222 -29.16 -16.58 -27.22
N GLN A 223 -30.34 -17.01 -26.78
CA GLN A 223 -30.59 -18.42 -26.47
C GLN A 223 -30.73 -19.30 -27.73
N PHE A 224 -30.81 -18.72 -28.93
CA PHE A 224 -31.10 -19.47 -30.17
C PHE A 224 -30.06 -19.42 -31.31
N SER A 225 -28.89 -18.79 -31.20
CA SER A 225 -27.96 -18.75 -32.37
C SER A 225 -26.52 -19.20 -32.15
N SER A 226 -25.97 -19.22 -30.94
CA SER A 226 -24.53 -19.50 -30.78
C SER A 226 -24.16 -20.97 -30.51
N ILE A 227 -25.12 -21.82 -30.10
CA ILE A 227 -24.83 -23.25 -29.85
C ILE A 227 -25.22 -24.14 -31.05
N GLU A 228 -26.27 -23.81 -31.81
CA GLU A 228 -26.61 -24.58 -33.04
C GLU A 228 -25.65 -24.32 -34.21
N SER A 229 -25.09 -23.11 -34.34
CA SER A 229 -24.17 -22.77 -35.43
C SER A 229 -22.80 -23.45 -35.30
N LEU A 230 -22.38 -23.81 -34.07
CA LEU A 230 -21.15 -24.59 -33.83
C LEU A 230 -21.37 -26.10 -33.86
N LEU A 231 -22.57 -26.60 -33.52
CA LEU A 231 -22.90 -28.04 -33.59
C LEU A 231 -23.21 -28.53 -35.01
N HIS A 232 -23.63 -27.66 -35.93
CA HIS A 232 -23.83 -28.03 -37.34
C HIS A 232 -22.53 -28.15 -38.16
N VAL A 233 -21.40 -27.63 -37.66
CA VAL A 233 -20.09 -27.72 -38.36
C VAL A 233 -19.30 -28.98 -37.98
N TYR A 234 -19.65 -29.66 -36.88
CA TYR A 234 -18.95 -30.86 -36.41
C TYR A 234 -19.84 -32.10 -36.37
N ARG A 235 -20.58 -32.39 -37.45
CA ARG A 235 -21.07 -33.74 -37.73
C ARG A 235 -20.19 -34.38 -38.81
N PRO A 236 -19.15 -35.17 -38.45
CA PRO A 236 -18.40 -35.91 -39.43
C PRO A 236 -19.19 -37.17 -39.79
N GLY A 237 -19.60 -37.26 -41.06
CA GLY A 237 -20.18 -38.47 -41.63
C GLY A 237 -21.57 -38.24 -42.20
N ASP A 238 -21.62 -37.86 -43.48
CA ASP A 238 -22.52 -38.44 -44.48
C ASP A 238 -22.05 -37.98 -45.87
N ARG A 239 -21.00 -38.65 -46.35
CA ARG A 239 -20.62 -38.66 -47.76
C ARG A 239 -21.33 -39.85 -48.38
N TRP A 240 -22.19 -39.57 -49.37
CA TRP A 240 -22.39 -40.26 -50.66
C TRP A 240 -23.84 -40.05 -51.13
N ARG A 241 -24.05 -38.96 -51.88
CA ARG A 241 -25.22 -38.80 -52.75
C ARG A 241 -24.86 -39.49 -54.07
N GLY A 242 -25.44 -40.66 -54.32
CA GLY A 242 -25.51 -41.26 -55.65
C GLY A 242 -26.83 -40.85 -56.30
N GLU A 243 -26.75 -40.20 -57.45
CA GLU A 243 -27.87 -39.99 -58.38
C GLU A 243 -28.43 -41.34 -58.86
N VAL A 244 -29.75 -41.46 -58.96
CA VAL A 244 -30.42 -42.08 -60.12
C VAL A 244 -31.77 -41.37 -60.34
N ILE A 245 -31.91 -40.83 -61.56
CA ILE A 245 -33.13 -40.31 -62.17
C ILE A 245 -33.93 -41.50 -62.71
N THR A 246 -35.22 -41.63 -62.36
CA THR A 246 -36.20 -42.34 -63.20
C THR A 246 -37.59 -41.74 -63.08
N ALA A 247 -38.16 -41.46 -64.25
CA ALA A 247 -39.49 -40.95 -64.51
C ALA A 247 -40.62 -41.96 -64.23
N GLY A 248 -41.86 -41.47 -64.10
CA GLY A 248 -43.04 -42.28 -64.43
C GLY A 248 -44.28 -42.05 -63.58
N THR A 249 -45.30 -41.47 -64.23
CA THR A 249 -46.75 -41.77 -64.10
C THR A 249 -47.55 -41.30 -62.86
N THR A 250 -48.33 -40.22 -63.08
CA THR A 250 -49.73 -40.01 -62.61
C THR A 250 -50.66 -41.19 -63.00
N PRO A 251 -51.93 -41.38 -62.51
CA PRO A 251 -52.88 -40.31 -62.10
C PRO A 251 -54.00 -40.65 -61.06
N ARG A 252 -54.85 -39.63 -60.77
CA ARG A 252 -56.26 -39.64 -60.26
C ARG A 252 -56.48 -40.11 -58.79
N HIS A 253 -57.39 -39.58 -57.96
CA HIS A 253 -58.76 -39.05 -58.11
C HIS A 253 -59.06 -38.03 -56.97
N ALA A 254 -59.76 -36.91 -57.23
CA ALA A 254 -61.13 -36.56 -56.76
C ALA A 254 -61.33 -36.58 -55.22
N SER A 255 -61.90 -35.59 -54.51
CA SER A 255 -63.02 -34.67 -54.80
C SER A 255 -63.29 -33.73 -53.60
N ARG A 256 -63.84 -32.52 -53.88
CA ARG A 256 -64.93 -31.77 -53.17
C ARG A 256 -64.89 -31.62 -51.62
N SER A 257 -65.40 -30.58 -50.96
CA SER A 257 -65.86 -29.21 -51.23
C SER A 257 -66.50 -28.69 -49.92
N HIS A 258 -66.44 -27.37 -49.71
CA HIS A 258 -67.42 -26.51 -49.01
C HIS A 258 -67.46 -26.31 -47.48
N SER A 259 -67.51 -25.00 -47.15
CA SER A 259 -68.40 -24.27 -46.21
C SER A 259 -68.02 -24.26 -44.73
N THR A 260 -67.47 -23.15 -44.19
CA THR A 260 -68.18 -22.01 -43.53
C THR A 260 -69.27 -22.38 -42.52
N TYR A 261 -69.09 -21.99 -41.25
CA TYR A 261 -70.09 -21.21 -40.49
C TYR A 261 -69.49 -20.55 -39.23
N ASP A 262 -69.87 -19.28 -39.02
CA ASP A 262 -69.63 -18.42 -37.86
C ASP A 262 -70.41 -18.84 -36.60
N ARG A 263 -69.79 -18.74 -35.42
CA ARG A 263 -70.22 -17.92 -34.26
C ARG A 263 -69.28 -18.09 -33.08
#